data_AF-A0A1F2PIR6-F1
#
_entry.id   AF-A0A1F2PIR6-F1
#
_cell.length_a   1.000
_cell.length_b   1.000
_cell.length_c   1.000
_cell.angle_alpha   90.00
_cell.angle_beta   90.00
_cell.angle_gamma   90.00
#
_symmetry.space_group_name_H-M   'P 1'
#
loop_
_entity.id
_entity.type
_entity.pdbx_description
1 polymer ?
#
loop_
_entity_poly.entity_id
_entity_poly.type
_entity_poly.pdbx_seq_one_letter_code
_entity_poly.pdbx_strand_id
1 'polypeptide(L)'
;MIRRRRECNRCNKRFTTYERVENIPLIVVKKGGQRTAFDKNKIFNGMIKACEKRPVPIDAIKTVVDDLERSLYQSEMKEVPSSLIGEQVMVALKSMDQVAYVRFASVYRQFKDVASFMDELERLISEKQTEGGHETV
;
A
#
# COMPACT_ATOMS: atom_id res chain seq x y z
N MET A 1 -20.00 18.62 -0.64
CA MET A 1 -20.28 19.71 -1.62
C MET A 1 -20.21 21.02 -0.86
N ILE A 2 -19.28 21.90 -1.22
CA ILE A 2 -19.08 23.19 -0.54
C ILE A 2 -19.70 24.29 -1.42
N ARG A 3 -20.54 25.12 -0.81
CA ARG A 3 -21.15 26.29 -1.46
C ARG A 3 -20.42 27.54 -1.00
N ARG A 4 -19.72 28.22 -1.91
CA ARG A 4 -19.12 29.54 -1.62
C ARG A 4 -19.78 30.62 -2.45
N ARG A 5 -20.15 31.72 -1.78
CA ARG A 5 -20.65 32.93 -2.43
C ARG A 5 -19.44 33.77 -2.82
N ARG A 6 -19.30 34.08 -4.11
CA ARG A 6 -18.21 34.90 -4.65
C ARG A 6 -18.78 36.16 -5.27
N GLU A 7 -17.96 37.20 -5.31
CA GLU A 7 -18.27 38.49 -5.92
C GLU A 7 -17.24 38.79 -7.00
N CYS A 8 -17.68 39.29 -8.14
CA CYS A 8 -16.78 39.69 -9.22
C CYS A 8 -16.17 41.06 -8.91
N ASN A 9 -14.86 41.14 -8.72
CA ASN A 9 -14.15 42.40 -8.44
C ASN A 9 -14.23 43.44 -9.56
N ARG A 10 -14.72 43.08 -10.76
CA ARG A 10 -14.79 43.97 -11.93
C ARG A 10 -16.18 44.53 -12.19
N CYS A 11 -17.24 43.85 -11.73
CA CYS A 11 -18.63 44.25 -12.00
C CYS A 11 -19.58 44.08 -10.80
N ASN A 12 -19.05 43.75 -9.61
CA ASN A 12 -19.76 43.54 -8.34
C ASN A 12 -20.92 42.53 -8.40
N LYS A 13 -20.98 41.72 -9.47
CA LYS A 13 -22.01 40.72 -9.64
C LYS A 13 -21.72 39.53 -8.71
N ARG A 14 -22.73 39.14 -7.94
CA ARG A 14 -22.65 38.00 -7.02
C ARG A 14 -23.01 36.70 -7.73
N PHE A 15 -22.20 35.67 -7.53
CA PHE A 15 -22.44 34.32 -8.06
C PHE A 15 -22.13 33.26 -7.00
N THR A 16 -22.74 32.09 -7.16
CA THR A 16 -22.50 30.93 -6.28
C THR A 16 -21.65 29.94 -7.04
N THR A 17 -20.50 29.55 -6.48
CA THR A 17 -19.72 28.41 -7.01
C THR A 17 -20.01 27.17 -6.19
N TYR A 18 -20.12 26.04 -6.88
CA TYR A 18 -20.27 24.72 -6.27
C TYR A 18 -18.93 24.01 -6.38
N GLU A 19 -18.28 23.83 -5.24
CA GLU A 19 -17.03 23.06 -5.15
C GLU A 19 -17.39 21.63 -4.77
N ARG A 20 -16.95 20.67 -5.59
CA ARG A 20 -17.07 19.24 -5.33
C ARG A 20 -15.65 18.70 -5.09
N VAL A 21 -15.52 17.86 -4.07
CA VAL A 21 -14.30 17.06 -3.89
C VAL A 21 -14.31 16.04 -5.02
N GLU A 22 -13.47 16.22 -6.03
CA GLU A 22 -13.20 15.16 -7.00
C GLU A 22 -12.29 14.13 -6.32
N ASN A 23 -12.89 13.03 -5.87
CA ASN A 23 -12.10 11.84 -5.59
C ASN A 23 -11.71 11.24 -6.95
N ILE A 24 -10.56 11.65 -7.49
CA ILE A 24 -10.00 11.01 -8.66
C ILE A 24 -9.73 9.55 -8.27
N PRO A 25 -10.41 8.58 -8.90
CA PRO A 25 -10.25 7.18 -8.52
C PRO A 25 -8.83 6.75 -8.88
N LEU A 26 -8.10 6.20 -7.91
CA LEU A 26 -6.80 5.61 -8.13
C LEU A 26 -6.94 4.36 -8.98
N ILE A 27 -6.21 4.28 -10.08
CA ILE A 27 -6.25 3.13 -10.99
C ILE A 27 -5.04 2.24 -10.72
N VAL A 28 -5.29 0.94 -10.54
CA VAL A 28 -4.25 -0.08 -10.38
C VAL A 28 -4.04 -0.82 -11.70
N VAL A 29 -2.81 -0.80 -12.21
CA VAL A 29 -2.37 -1.54 -13.40
C VAL A 29 -1.83 -2.90 -12.95
N LYS A 30 -2.53 -3.98 -13.29
CA LYS A 30 -2.12 -5.36 -12.97
C LYS A 30 -0.95 -5.82 -13.85
N LYS A 31 -0.23 -6.89 -13.44
CA LYS A 31 0.87 -7.49 -14.21
C LYS A 31 0.51 -7.83 -15.68
N GLY A 32 -0.76 -8.16 -15.96
CA GLY A 32 -1.27 -8.40 -17.32
C GLY A 32 -1.76 -7.16 -18.08
N GLY A 33 -1.48 -5.95 -17.60
CA GLY A 33 -1.92 -4.69 -18.21
C GLY A 33 -3.39 -4.31 -17.93
N GLN A 34 -4.15 -5.18 -17.27
CA GLN A 34 -5.53 -4.90 -16.89
C GLN A 34 -5.58 -3.74 -15.89
N ARG A 35 -6.39 -2.72 -16.19
CA ARG A 35 -6.67 -1.59 -15.30
C ARG A 35 -7.89 -1.87 -14.45
N THR A 36 -7.77 -1.66 -13.15
CA THR A 36 -8.87 -1.83 -12.18
C THR A 36 -8.85 -0.69 -11.18
N ALA A 37 -10.00 -0.29 -10.68
CA ALA A 37 -10.04 0.67 -9.57
C ALA A 37 -9.33 0.07 -8.33
N PHE A 38 -8.61 0.93 -7.61
CA PHE A 38 -8.03 0.58 -6.33
C PHE A 38 -9.13 0.15 -5.35
N ASP A 39 -8.88 -0.94 -4.64
CA ASP A 39 -9.79 -1.49 -3.63
C ASP A 39 -8.96 -1.93 -2.44
N LYS A 40 -9.06 -1.17 -1.35
CA LYS A 40 -8.31 -1.44 -0.13
C LYS A 40 -8.69 -2.75 0.53
N ASN A 41 -9.92 -3.24 0.34
CA ASN A 41 -10.35 -4.51 0.91
C ASN A 41 -9.56 -5.68 0.32
N LYS A 42 -9.10 -5.58 -0.94
CA LYS A 42 -8.24 -6.62 -1.54
C LYS A 42 -6.89 -6.72 -0.83
N ILE A 43 -6.32 -5.58 -0.44
CA ILE A 43 -5.04 -5.54 0.27
C ILE A 43 -5.22 -6.05 1.69
N PHE A 44 -6.25 -5.55 2.39
CA PHE A 44 -6.59 -5.97 3.73
C PHE A 44 -6.80 -7.49 3.84
N ASN A 45 -7.61 -8.06 2.94
CA ASN A 45 -7.85 -9.51 2.89
C ASN A 45 -6.58 -10.30 2.54
N GLY A 46 -5.71 -9.75 1.69
CA GLY A 46 -4.41 -10.36 1.38
C GLY A 46 -3.48 -10.42 2.60
N MET A 47 -3.42 -9.32 3.36
CA MET A 47 -2.63 -9.25 4.60
C MET A 47 -3.19 -10.16 5.70
N ILE A 48 -4.52 -10.21 5.87
CA ILE A 48 -5.16 -11.13 6.83
C ILE A 48 -4.77 -12.58 6.55
N LYS A 49 -4.86 -13.00 5.27
CA LYS A 49 -4.49 -14.36 4.87
C LYS A 49 -3.01 -14.65 5.15
N ALA A 50 -2.12 -13.68 4.94
CA ALA A 50 -0.70 -13.83 5.25
C ALA A 50 -0.46 -13.97 6.77
N CYS A 51 -1.17 -13.17 7.57
CA CYS A 51 -1.07 -13.13 9.03
C CYS A 51 -1.88 -14.21 9.77
N GLU A 52 -2.48 -15.18 9.05
CA GLU A 52 -3.35 -16.19 9.68
C GLU A 52 -2.58 -17.00 10.74
N LYS A 53 -3.16 -17.13 11.95
CA LYS A 53 -2.56 -17.82 13.11
C LYS A 53 -1.23 -17.19 13.60
N ARG A 54 -0.99 -15.92 13.29
CA ARG A 54 0.14 -15.13 13.83
C ARG A 54 -0.37 -14.17 14.91
N PRO A 55 0.48 -13.77 15.88
CA PRO A 55 0.12 -12.79 16.91
C PRO A 55 0.15 -11.35 16.36
N VAL A 56 -0.50 -11.12 15.22
CA VAL A 56 -0.58 -9.81 14.58
C VAL A 56 -1.96 -9.19 14.85
N PRO A 57 -2.04 -8.04 15.52
CA PRO A 57 -3.32 -7.36 15.77
C PRO A 57 -3.98 -6.95 14.46
N ILE A 58 -5.29 -7.20 14.34
CA ILE A 58 -6.07 -6.80 13.15
C ILE A 58 -6.03 -5.29 12.95
N ASP A 59 -6.04 -4.51 14.03
CA ASP A 59 -5.98 -3.05 13.94
C ASP A 59 -4.63 -2.53 13.45
N ALA A 60 -3.54 -3.26 13.69
CA ALA A 60 -2.25 -2.96 13.09
C ALA A 60 -2.29 -3.16 11.56
N ILE A 61 -2.95 -4.22 11.08
CA ILE A 61 -3.16 -4.46 9.65
C ILE A 61 -4.01 -3.34 9.03
N LYS A 62 -5.10 -2.92 9.69
CA LYS A 62 -5.92 -1.80 9.22
C LYS A 62 -5.11 -0.51 9.09
N THR A 63 -4.32 -0.20 10.12
CA THR A 63 -3.46 1.00 10.13
C THR A 63 -2.50 1.00 8.95
N VAL A 64 -1.83 -0.12 8.68
CA VAL A 64 -0.95 -0.27 7.52
C VAL A 64 -1.68 -0.08 6.19
N VAL A 65 -2.90 -0.64 6.06
CA VAL A 65 -3.70 -0.50 4.84
C VAL A 65 -4.14 0.95 4.62
N ASP A 66 -4.56 1.65 5.67
CA ASP A 66 -4.97 3.06 5.59
C ASP A 66 -3.77 3.99 5.33
N ASP A 67 -2.58 3.66 5.86
CA ASP A 67 -1.33 4.37 5.57
C ASP A 67 -0.89 4.16 4.11
N LEU A 68 -1.02 2.95 3.61
CA LEU A 68 -0.74 2.62 2.20
C LEU A 68 -1.72 3.36 1.29
N GLU A 69 -3.02 3.35 1.59
CA GLU A 69 -4.02 4.12 0.86
C GLU A 69 -3.64 5.61 0.81
N ARG A 70 -3.30 6.21 1.96
CA ARG A 70 -2.86 7.62 2.02
C ARG A 70 -1.61 7.87 1.19
N SER A 71 -0.59 7.02 1.28
CA SER A 71 0.65 7.13 0.51
C SER A 71 0.39 7.09 -1.00
N LEU A 72 -0.49 6.20 -1.46
CA LEU A 72 -0.84 6.11 -2.87
C LEU A 72 -1.55 7.37 -3.37
N TYR A 73 -2.51 7.90 -2.60
CA TYR A 73 -3.20 9.15 -2.94
C TYR A 73 -2.27 10.38 -2.90
N GLN A 74 -1.24 10.36 -2.07
CA GLN A 74 -0.23 11.42 -2.01
C GLN A 74 0.79 11.35 -3.15
N SER A 75 0.98 10.20 -3.79
CA SER A 75 2.05 10.01 -4.79
C SER A 75 1.86 10.76 -6.11
N GLU A 76 0.83 11.60 -6.25
CA GLU A 76 0.40 12.32 -7.47
C GLU A 76 0.16 11.42 -8.71
N MET A 77 0.37 10.10 -8.61
CA MET A 77 0.16 9.13 -9.66
C MET A 77 -1.32 8.79 -9.80
N LYS A 78 -1.87 8.95 -11.00
CA LYS A 78 -3.24 8.51 -11.33
C LYS A 78 -3.32 7.00 -11.57
N GLU A 79 -2.23 6.41 -12.09
CA GLU A 79 -2.10 4.98 -12.35
C GLU A 79 -0.94 4.41 -11.55
N VAL A 80 -1.21 3.39 -10.73
CA VAL A 80 -0.22 2.74 -9.87
C VAL A 80 -0.05 1.28 -10.32
N PRO A 81 1.17 0.82 -10.58
CA PRO A 81 1.40 -0.58 -10.88
C PRO A 81 1.13 -1.44 -9.64
N SER A 82 0.48 -2.58 -9.82
CA SER A 82 0.21 -3.53 -8.73
C SER A 82 1.48 -4.03 -8.05
N SER A 83 2.61 -3.95 -8.75
CA SER A 83 3.90 -4.35 -8.22
C SER A 83 4.36 -3.45 -7.08
N LEU A 84 4.19 -2.13 -7.24
CA LEU A 84 4.52 -1.13 -6.21
C LEU A 84 3.70 -1.37 -4.93
N ILE A 85 2.40 -1.63 -5.09
CA ILE A 85 1.51 -1.96 -3.97
C ILE A 85 1.99 -3.22 -3.26
N GLY A 86 2.34 -4.27 -4.02
CA GLY A 86 2.84 -5.52 -3.46
C GLY A 86 4.15 -5.34 -2.68
N GLU A 87 5.06 -4.51 -3.19
CA GLU A 87 6.32 -4.16 -2.53
C GLU A 87 6.09 -3.41 -1.23
N GLN A 88 5.22 -2.40 -1.21
CA GLN A 88 4.88 -1.68 0.01
C GLN A 88 4.26 -2.60 1.07
N VAL A 89 3.37 -3.51 0.67
CA VAL A 89 2.80 -4.51 1.58
C VAL A 89 3.87 -5.47 2.11
N MET A 90 4.79 -5.92 1.26
CA MET A 90 5.92 -6.76 1.68
C MET A 90 6.80 -6.05 2.71
N VAL A 91 7.17 -4.78 2.47
CA VAL A 91 7.96 -3.99 3.42
C VAL A 91 7.25 -3.88 4.76
N ALA A 92 5.95 -3.56 4.75
CA ALA A 92 5.16 -3.48 5.99
C ALA A 92 5.10 -4.83 6.72
N LEU A 93 4.80 -5.93 6.02
CA LEU A 93 4.77 -7.27 6.60
C LEU A 93 6.13 -7.70 7.14
N LYS A 94 7.24 -7.34 6.49
CA LYS A 94 8.60 -7.65 6.96
C LYS A 94 8.86 -7.08 8.36
N SER A 95 8.36 -5.86 8.61
CA SER A 95 8.48 -5.20 9.91
C SER A 95 7.54 -5.78 10.98
N MET A 96 6.40 -6.34 10.57
CA MET A 96 5.39 -6.89 11.48
C MET A 96 5.65 -8.35 11.85
N ASP A 97 5.84 -9.22 10.86
CA ASP A 97 6.04 -10.65 11.06
C ASP A 97 6.72 -11.30 9.84
N GLN A 98 7.87 -11.93 10.08
CA GLN A 98 8.67 -12.56 9.02
C GLN A 98 7.93 -13.73 8.35
N VAL A 99 7.13 -14.49 9.10
CA VAL A 99 6.39 -15.64 8.53
C VAL A 99 5.26 -15.15 7.63
N ALA A 100 4.55 -14.09 8.02
CA ALA A 100 3.54 -13.44 7.21
C ALA A 100 4.14 -12.85 5.93
N TYR A 101 5.31 -12.20 6.02
CA TYR A 101 6.07 -11.75 4.86
C TYR A 101 6.32 -12.90 3.88
N VAL A 102 6.86 -14.02 4.37
CA VAL A 102 7.22 -15.17 3.53
C VAL A 102 5.98 -15.73 2.82
N ARG A 103 4.87 -15.91 3.54
CA ARG A 103 3.60 -16.39 2.96
C ARG A 103 3.06 -15.46 1.88
N PHE A 104 3.12 -14.15 2.12
CA PHE A 104 2.68 -13.17 1.14
C PHE A 104 3.59 -13.17 -0.10
N ALA A 105 4.91 -13.22 0.11
CA ALA A 105 5.89 -13.28 -0.95
C ALA A 105 5.71 -14.53 -1.84
N SER A 106 5.35 -15.68 -1.24
CA SER A 106 5.08 -16.92 -1.98
C SER A 106 4.00 -16.74 -3.05
N VAL A 107 2.92 -16.02 -2.74
CA VAL A 107 1.83 -15.75 -3.68
C VAL A 107 2.22 -14.66 -4.68
N TYR A 108 2.87 -13.60 -4.22
CA TYR A 108 3.16 -12.43 -5.04
C TYR A 108 4.25 -12.69 -6.10
N ARG A 109 5.35 -13.35 -5.73
CA ARG A 109 6.46 -13.64 -6.65
C ARG A 109 6.23 -14.88 -7.50
N GLN A 110 5.20 -15.68 -7.21
CA GLN A 110 4.92 -16.94 -7.92
C GLN A 110 6.21 -17.75 -8.12
N PHE A 111 6.94 -18.00 -7.03
CA PHE A 111 8.20 -18.72 -7.11
C PHE A 111 7.96 -20.04 -7.85
N LYS A 112 8.58 -20.18 -9.01
CA LYS A 112 8.50 -21.39 -9.83
C LYS A 112 9.28 -22.53 -9.20
N ASP A 113 10.36 -22.17 -8.48
CA ASP A 113 11.33 -23.10 -7.93
C ASP A 113 11.56 -22.87 -6.43
N VAL A 114 11.67 -23.97 -5.69
CA VAL A 114 11.94 -23.99 -4.24
C VAL A 114 13.30 -23.36 -3.93
N ALA A 115 14.29 -23.53 -4.81
CA ALA A 115 15.62 -22.94 -4.66
C ALA A 115 15.58 -21.40 -4.58
N SER A 116 14.85 -20.75 -5.50
CA SER A 116 14.71 -19.28 -5.49
C SER A 116 13.97 -18.74 -4.27
N PHE A 117 13.15 -19.57 -3.62
CA PHE A 117 12.51 -19.23 -2.36
C PHE A 117 13.48 -19.35 -1.17
N MET A 118 14.35 -20.38 -1.18
CA MET A 118 15.40 -20.55 -0.18
C MET A 118 16.45 -19.43 -0.27
N ASP A 119 16.86 -19.03 -1.49
CA ASP A 119 17.79 -17.92 -1.69
C ASP A 119 17.24 -16.60 -1.13
N GLU A 120 15.95 -16.31 -1.36
CA GLU A 120 15.31 -15.12 -0.82
C GLU A 120 15.19 -15.19 0.71
N LEU A 121 14.88 -16.38 1.27
CA LEU A 121 14.87 -16.62 2.72
C LEU A 121 16.24 -16.40 3.34
N GLU A 122 17.30 -16.94 2.75
CA GLU A 122 18.67 -16.76 3.19
C GLU A 122 19.07 -15.29 3.18
N ARG A 123 18.67 -14.54 2.14
CA ARG A 123 18.89 -13.10 2.06
C ARG A 123 18.18 -12.32 3.16
N LEU A 124 16.95 -12.70 3.51
CA LEU A 124 16.20 -12.07 4.61
C LEU A 124 16.80 -12.37 5.97
N ILE A 125 17.36 -13.57 6.15
CA ILE A 125 18.05 -13.98 7.36
C ILE A 125 19.39 -13.24 7.50
N SER A 126 20.12 -13.04 6.40
CA SER A 126 21.42 -12.36 6.41
C SER A 126 21.32 -10.83 6.60
N GLU A 127 20.32 -10.17 6.01
CA GLU A 127 20.04 -8.73 6.22
C GLU A 127 19.79 -8.41 7.72
N LYS A 128 19.26 -9.38 8.48
CA LYS A 128 19.01 -9.23 9.92
C LYS A 128 20.29 -9.16 10.76
N GLN A 129 21.42 -9.67 10.27
CA GLN A 129 22.70 -9.64 10.99
C GLN A 129 23.40 -8.28 10.91
N THR A 130 23.06 -7.46 9.90
CA THR A 130 23.66 -6.12 9.69
C THR A 130 23.00 -4.99 10.49
N GLU A 131 21.75 -5.16 10.95
CA GLU A 131 21.02 -4.11 11.70
C GLU A 131 21.22 -4.19 13.24
N GLY A 132 21.90 -5.22 13.74
CA GLY A 132 22.19 -5.43 15.17
C GLY A 132 23.47 -4.77 15.71
N GLY A 133 24.08 -3.85 14.96
CA GLY A 133 25.42 -3.30 15.25
C GLY A 133 25.49 -1.82 15.66
N HIS A 134 24.43 -1.24 16.22
CA HIS A 134 24.48 0.13 16.74
C HIS A 134 23.84 0.29 18.12
N GLU A 135 24.34 -0.47 19.10
CA GLU A 135 24.34 -0.07 20.51
C GLU A 135 25.80 0.11 20.94
N THR A 136 26.27 1.36 20.97
CA THR A 136 27.20 1.94 21.99
C THR A 136 27.64 3.34 21.54
N VAL A 137 27.26 4.37 22.29
CA VAL A 137 28.09 5.23 23.17
C VAL A 137 27.16 6.19 23.90
#